data_AF-K2AG46-F1
#
_entry.id   AF-K2AG46-F1
#
_cell.length_a   1.000
_cell.length_b   1.000
_cell.length_c   1.000
_cell.angle_alpha   90.00
_cell.angle_beta   90.00
_cell.angle_gamma   90.00
#
_symmetry.space_group_name_H-M   'P 1'
#
loop_
_entity.id
_entity.type
_entity.pdbx_description
1 polymer ?
#
loop_
_entity_poly.entity_id
_entity_poly.type
_entity_poly.pdbx_seq_one_letter_code
_entity_poly.pdbx_strand_id
1 'polypeptide(L)'
;MNRFIRTLLVLLIFSQVARAHGAENSLLLGTIQFPRDLSQDIEDVPVIYRGDPATTQIDQTNKAITFSMIRESSQFNFKLLIVEPQHIEPVSLTSKYQTEPTNLVAYQKVKSGSPYRFFSLMLVPEIAKNANGINTICYSWKVREERIANEGRIPDDAVIMHAVPGWVDTVVAGSGFNFPTVQMRNDLMQYAGSSEEFKKKLGEIALARLDLKQFEGAKQEVAMRKVGNAIIIAPPLRAAG
;
A
#
# COMPACT_ATOMS: atom_id res chain seq x y z
N MET A 1 54.30 9.82 6.61
CA MET A 1 53.27 10.69 5.98
C MET A 1 52.15 9.96 5.23
N ASN A 2 52.11 8.61 5.21
CA ASN A 2 51.15 7.84 4.40
C ASN A 2 49.97 7.20 5.19
N ARG A 3 49.99 7.21 6.53
CA ARG A 3 48.92 6.61 7.35
C ARG A 3 47.75 7.56 7.59
N PHE A 4 48.01 8.83 7.86
CA PHE A 4 46.98 9.85 8.08
C PHE A 4 46.09 10.12 6.86
N ILE A 5 46.69 10.14 5.65
CA ILE A 5 45.94 10.37 4.40
C ILE A 5 44.99 9.19 4.11
N ARG A 6 45.41 7.95 4.41
CA ARG A 6 44.56 6.76 4.22
C ARG A 6 43.39 6.73 5.20
N THR A 7 43.59 7.13 6.46
CA THR A 7 42.50 7.21 7.45
C THR A 7 41.47 8.30 7.09
N LEU A 8 41.94 9.46 6.59
CA LEU A 8 41.07 10.55 6.16
C LEU A 8 40.21 10.17 4.94
N LEU A 9 40.77 9.41 4.00
CA LEU A 9 40.07 8.99 2.79
C LEU A 9 39.00 7.91 3.08
N VAL A 10 39.27 7.01 4.04
CA VAL A 10 38.29 6.00 4.49
C VAL A 10 37.11 6.66 5.22
N LEU A 11 37.35 7.68 6.05
CA LEU A 11 36.30 8.46 6.72
C LEU A 11 35.43 9.25 5.72
N LEU A 12 36.03 9.78 4.65
CA LEU A 12 35.30 10.43 3.57
C LEU A 12 34.42 9.46 2.79
N ILE A 13 34.87 8.24 2.52
CA ILE A 13 34.05 7.21 1.87
C ILE A 13 32.90 6.77 2.78
N PHE A 14 33.13 6.55 4.08
CA PHE A 14 32.06 6.20 5.01
C PHE A 14 31.00 7.31 5.17
N SER A 15 31.39 8.59 5.13
CA SER A 15 30.43 9.71 5.16
C SER A 15 29.62 9.87 3.86
N GLN A 16 30.18 9.50 2.70
CA GLN A 16 29.46 9.47 1.43
C GLN A 16 28.51 8.26 1.34
N VAL A 17 28.90 7.12 1.92
CA VAL A 17 28.02 5.92 2.01
C VAL A 17 26.90 6.14 3.03
N ALA A 18 27.17 6.85 4.14
CA ALA A 18 26.14 7.24 5.11
C ALA A 18 25.13 8.26 4.53
N ARG A 19 25.56 9.14 3.62
CA ARG A 19 24.65 10.03 2.88
C ARG A 19 23.80 9.33 1.82
N ALA A 20 24.21 8.13 1.38
CA ALA A 20 23.48 7.37 0.36
C ALA A 20 22.38 6.45 0.93
N HIS A 21 22.25 6.30 2.25
CA HIS A 21 21.33 5.34 2.87
C HIS A 21 20.37 5.93 3.93
N GLY A 22 20.26 7.24 4.01
CA GLY A 22 19.28 7.91 4.87
C GLY A 22 18.07 8.44 4.11
N ALA A 23 17.33 7.58 3.39
CA ALA A 23 15.95 7.95 3.09
C ALA A 23 15.22 7.93 4.43
N GLU A 24 14.97 9.12 5.00
CA GLU A 24 14.20 9.27 6.24
C GLU A 24 12.76 8.82 5.96
N ASN A 25 12.56 7.53 6.10
CA ASN A 25 11.26 6.88 6.03
C ASN A 25 10.44 7.38 7.20
N SER A 26 9.28 7.96 6.90
CA SER A 26 8.34 8.46 7.91
C SER A 26 7.20 7.46 8.07
N LEU A 27 6.74 7.26 9.30
CA LEU A 27 5.54 6.46 9.54
C LEU A 27 4.31 7.29 9.21
N LEU A 28 3.39 6.70 8.45
CA LEU A 28 2.09 7.29 8.15
C LEU A 28 0.99 6.44 8.79
N LEU A 29 0.12 7.08 9.56
CA LEU A 29 -0.97 6.42 10.26
C LEU A 29 -2.29 6.69 9.53
N GLY A 30 -2.97 5.65 9.09
CA GLY A 30 -4.32 5.72 8.55
C GLY A 30 -5.37 5.20 9.53
N THR A 31 -6.62 5.48 9.23
CA THR A 31 -7.74 5.03 10.07
C THR A 31 -8.92 4.61 9.20
N ILE A 32 -9.52 3.48 9.57
CA ILE A 32 -10.81 3.02 9.07
C ILE A 32 -11.79 3.28 10.21
N GLN A 33 -12.73 4.19 10.01
CA GLN A 33 -13.69 4.60 11.02
C GLN A 33 -15.04 3.95 10.75
N PHE A 34 -15.54 3.18 11.73
CA PHE A 34 -16.89 2.62 11.72
C PHE A 34 -17.87 3.55 12.45
N PRO A 35 -19.18 3.38 12.24
CA PRO A 35 -20.19 4.10 13.00
C PRO A 35 -20.03 3.84 14.50
N ARG A 36 -20.08 4.90 15.32
CA ARG A 36 -19.86 4.79 16.78
C ARG A 36 -20.97 4.03 17.49
N ASP A 37 -22.17 4.08 16.93
CA ASP A 37 -23.38 3.40 17.39
C ASP A 37 -23.48 1.95 16.90
N LEU A 38 -22.47 1.46 16.16
CA LEU A 38 -22.38 0.05 15.80
C LEU A 38 -22.31 -0.81 17.07
N SER A 39 -23.38 -1.56 17.32
CA SER A 39 -23.50 -2.39 18.52
C SER A 39 -22.59 -3.62 18.48
N GLN A 40 -22.10 -3.99 17.29
CA GLN A 40 -21.19 -5.10 17.08
C GLN A 40 -19.74 -4.68 17.31
N ASP A 41 -18.93 -5.64 17.76
CA ASP A 41 -17.48 -5.51 17.73
C ASP A 41 -16.99 -5.45 16.28
N ILE A 42 -16.02 -4.59 16.04
CA ILE A 42 -15.34 -4.49 14.75
C ILE A 42 -14.27 -5.57 14.65
N GLU A 43 -14.13 -6.18 13.48
CA GLU A 43 -13.10 -7.17 13.20
C GLU A 43 -12.02 -6.57 12.27
N ASP A 44 -10.90 -7.26 12.12
CA ASP A 44 -9.78 -6.77 11.30
C ASP A 44 -10.21 -6.59 9.84
N VAL A 45 -9.86 -5.43 9.27
CA VAL A 45 -10.00 -5.14 7.84
C VAL A 45 -8.60 -5.13 7.25
N PRO A 46 -8.24 -6.13 6.42
CA PRO A 46 -6.90 -6.21 5.88
C PRO A 46 -6.52 -5.00 5.02
N VAL A 47 -5.38 -4.41 5.34
CA VAL A 47 -4.72 -3.39 4.52
C VAL A 47 -3.38 -3.93 4.04
N ILE A 48 -3.09 -3.80 2.75
CA ILE A 48 -1.85 -4.22 2.11
C ILE A 48 -1.21 -2.98 1.46
N TYR A 49 0.10 -2.85 1.60
CA TYR A 49 0.86 -1.80 0.95
C TYR A 49 2.17 -2.40 0.43
N ARG A 50 2.44 -2.25 -0.87
CA ARG A 50 3.63 -2.82 -1.55
C ARG A 50 3.78 -4.34 -1.36
N GLY A 51 2.64 -5.03 -1.31
CA GLY A 51 2.55 -6.48 -1.12
C GLY A 51 2.82 -6.94 0.32
N ASP A 52 2.97 -6.02 1.28
CA ASP A 52 3.15 -6.36 2.68
C ASP A 52 1.90 -5.94 3.49
N PRO A 53 1.42 -6.80 4.41
CA PRO A 53 0.36 -6.42 5.36
C PRO A 53 0.77 -5.20 6.19
N ALA A 54 -0.10 -4.19 6.24
CA ALA A 54 0.06 -3.11 7.21
C ALA A 54 -0.21 -3.64 8.63
N THR A 55 0.52 -3.13 9.62
CA THR A 55 0.22 -3.39 11.03
C THR A 55 -1.06 -2.65 11.41
N THR A 56 -2.03 -3.36 11.97
CA THR A 56 -3.33 -2.81 12.40
C THR A 56 -3.50 -2.86 13.91
N GLN A 57 -4.26 -1.92 14.45
CA GLN A 57 -4.74 -1.92 15.83
C GLN A 57 -6.23 -1.60 15.84
N ILE A 58 -7.00 -2.40 16.57
CA ILE A 58 -8.45 -2.28 16.67
C ILE A 58 -8.81 -1.57 17.98
N ASP A 59 -9.54 -0.46 17.88
CA ASP A 59 -10.13 0.26 19.00
C ASP A 59 -11.64 0.04 19.01
N GLN A 60 -12.09 -0.88 19.86
CA GLN A 60 -13.52 -1.19 20.02
C GLN A 60 -14.32 -0.04 20.63
N THR A 61 -13.66 0.84 21.40
CA THR A 61 -14.34 1.95 22.08
C THR A 61 -14.66 3.06 21.09
N ASN A 62 -13.69 3.43 20.24
CA ASN A 62 -13.89 4.44 19.21
C ASN A 62 -14.44 3.87 17.89
N LYS A 63 -14.65 2.54 17.82
CA LYS A 63 -15.06 1.80 16.61
C LYS A 63 -14.16 2.16 15.43
N ALA A 64 -12.86 2.03 15.62
CA ALA A 64 -11.86 2.40 14.63
C ALA A 64 -10.77 1.33 14.48
N ILE A 65 -10.23 1.19 13.27
CA ILE A 65 -9.02 0.41 12.99
C ILE A 65 -7.95 1.38 12.53
N THR A 66 -6.86 1.49 13.28
CA THR A 66 -5.69 2.24 12.85
C THR A 66 -4.73 1.32 12.13
N PHE A 67 -4.08 1.82 11.09
CA PHE A 67 -3.05 1.07 10.38
C PHE A 67 -1.84 1.95 10.11
N SER A 68 -0.66 1.33 10.06
CA SER A 68 0.58 2.06 9.84
C SER A 68 1.30 1.58 8.58
N MET A 69 1.82 2.52 7.81
CA MET A 69 2.60 2.25 6.60
C MET A 69 3.83 3.15 6.53
N ILE A 70 4.87 2.68 5.85
CA ILE A 70 6.11 3.46 5.65
C ILE A 70 5.92 4.37 4.44
N ARG A 71 6.14 5.66 4.65
CA ARG A 71 6.20 6.67 3.59
C ARG A 71 7.65 7.03 3.29
N GLU A 72 8.03 6.92 2.02
CA GLU A 72 9.29 7.47 1.53
C GLU A 72 9.24 9.00 1.51
N SER A 73 10.36 9.66 1.81
CA SER A 73 10.41 11.12 1.94
C SER A 73 10.00 11.87 0.66
N SER A 74 10.15 11.23 -0.51
CA SER A 74 9.76 11.76 -1.83
C SER A 74 8.32 11.43 -2.25
N GLN A 75 7.59 10.65 -1.45
CA GLN A 75 6.25 10.16 -1.81
C GLN A 75 5.16 11.16 -1.38
N PHE A 76 4.61 11.86 -2.36
CA PHE A 76 3.49 12.79 -2.19
C PHE A 76 2.19 12.32 -2.86
N ASN A 77 2.24 11.23 -3.63
CA ASN A 77 1.09 10.66 -4.31
C ASN A 77 0.89 9.23 -3.83
N PHE A 78 -0.36 8.90 -3.55
CA PHE A 78 -0.78 7.57 -3.12
C PHE A 78 -2.03 7.19 -3.87
N LYS A 79 -2.22 5.89 -4.02
CA LYS A 79 -3.44 5.30 -4.55
C LYS A 79 -4.05 4.43 -3.47
N LEU A 80 -5.35 4.56 -3.24
CA LEU A 80 -6.10 3.69 -2.34
C LEU A 80 -7.13 2.92 -3.16
N LEU A 81 -7.01 1.60 -3.15
CA LEU A 81 -7.96 0.68 -3.73
C LEU A 81 -8.77 0.02 -2.62
N ILE A 82 -10.09 0.05 -2.74
CA ILE A 82 -11.02 -0.66 -1.88
C ILE A 82 -11.74 -1.68 -2.74
N VAL A 83 -11.53 -2.95 -2.43
CA VAL A 83 -12.00 -4.06 -3.26
C VAL A 83 -12.09 -5.34 -2.43
N GLU A 84 -13.01 -6.24 -2.77
CA GLU A 84 -13.02 -7.56 -2.16
C GLU A 84 -11.92 -8.44 -2.78
N PRO A 85 -11.23 -9.29 -2.00
CA PRO A 85 -10.08 -10.08 -2.47
C PRO A 85 -10.40 -10.94 -3.70
N GLN A 86 -11.58 -11.55 -3.75
CA GLN A 86 -11.98 -12.41 -4.88
C GLN A 86 -12.12 -11.67 -6.21
N HIS A 87 -12.12 -10.33 -6.20
CA HIS A 87 -12.14 -9.49 -7.39
C HIS A 87 -10.75 -9.07 -7.88
N ILE A 88 -9.70 -9.46 -7.18
CA ILE A 88 -8.31 -9.30 -7.64
C ILE A 88 -7.91 -10.57 -8.40
N GLU A 89 -7.28 -10.40 -9.57
CA GLU A 89 -6.68 -11.49 -10.32
C GLU A 89 -5.17 -11.23 -10.54
N PRO A 90 -4.30 -12.19 -10.18
CA PRO A 90 -2.90 -12.14 -10.54
C PRO A 90 -2.74 -12.44 -12.04
N VAL A 91 -1.92 -11.66 -12.73
CA VAL A 91 -1.58 -11.88 -14.14
C VAL A 91 -0.13 -12.33 -14.23
N SER A 92 0.11 -13.52 -14.79
CA SER A 92 1.47 -14.03 -15.02
C SER A 92 2.05 -13.53 -16.34
N LEU A 93 3.37 -13.41 -16.40
CA LEU A 93 4.06 -13.21 -17.68
C LEU A 93 3.94 -14.49 -18.51
N THR A 94 3.12 -14.48 -19.55
CA THR A 94 3.10 -15.55 -20.55
C THR A 94 3.96 -15.11 -21.74
N SER A 95 5.20 -15.60 -21.81
CA SER A 95 5.98 -15.49 -23.04
C SER A 95 5.53 -16.58 -24.02
N LYS A 96 5.41 -16.22 -25.31
CA LYS A 96 5.15 -17.17 -26.41
C LYS A 96 6.22 -18.28 -26.53
N TYR A 97 7.35 -18.12 -25.84
CA TYR A 97 8.48 -19.04 -25.80
C TYR A 97 8.62 -19.79 -24.47
N GLN A 98 7.70 -19.62 -23.52
CA GLN A 98 7.73 -20.34 -22.25
C GLN A 98 6.81 -21.56 -22.33
N THR A 99 7.43 -22.74 -22.29
CA THR A 99 6.76 -24.05 -22.29
C THR A 99 6.37 -24.53 -20.88
N GLU A 100 6.86 -23.87 -19.83
CA GLU A 100 6.61 -24.21 -18.43
C GLU A 100 5.89 -23.05 -17.73
N PRO A 101 4.84 -23.30 -16.92
CA PRO A 101 4.17 -22.27 -16.15
C PRO A 101 5.14 -21.66 -15.13
N THR A 102 5.36 -20.35 -15.23
CA THR A 102 6.10 -19.62 -14.19
C THR A 102 5.13 -19.20 -13.08
N ASN A 103 5.50 -19.46 -11.82
CA ASN A 103 4.78 -18.97 -10.63
C ASN A 103 4.99 -17.46 -10.38
N LEU A 104 5.45 -16.72 -11.40
CA LEU A 104 5.79 -15.31 -11.29
C LEU A 104 4.58 -14.46 -11.71
N VAL A 105 3.95 -13.84 -10.71
CA VAL A 105 2.92 -12.82 -10.94
C VAL A 105 3.60 -11.56 -11.46
N ALA A 106 3.21 -11.12 -12.65
CA ALA A 106 3.71 -9.91 -13.29
C ALA A 106 3.12 -8.66 -12.63
N TYR A 107 1.80 -8.68 -12.42
CA TYR A 107 1.02 -7.62 -11.79
C TYR A 107 -0.34 -8.18 -11.34
N GLN A 108 -1.03 -7.42 -10.49
CA GLN A 108 -2.41 -7.69 -10.12
C GLN A 108 -3.35 -6.75 -10.87
N LYS A 109 -4.53 -7.21 -11.24
CA LYS A 109 -5.61 -6.37 -11.78
C LYS A 109 -6.93 -6.66 -11.12
N VAL A 110 -7.84 -5.69 -11.16
CA VAL A 110 -9.24 -5.90 -10.78
C VAL A 110 -9.95 -6.58 -11.94
N LYS A 111 -10.68 -7.66 -11.65
CA LYS A 111 -11.49 -8.40 -12.62
C LYS A 111 -12.49 -7.46 -13.31
N SER A 112 -12.67 -7.64 -14.61
CA SER A 112 -13.60 -6.83 -15.39
C SER A 112 -15.02 -6.94 -14.85
N GLY A 113 -15.68 -5.79 -14.66
CA GLY A 113 -17.04 -5.71 -14.12
C GLY A 113 -17.17 -5.87 -12.61
N SER A 114 -16.08 -6.12 -11.88
CA SER A 114 -16.13 -6.23 -10.42
C SER A 114 -16.30 -4.86 -9.73
N PRO A 115 -17.05 -4.80 -8.61
CA PRO A 115 -17.18 -3.58 -7.83
C PRO A 115 -15.86 -3.24 -7.14
N TYR A 116 -15.48 -1.96 -7.19
CA TYR A 116 -14.35 -1.41 -6.46
C TYR A 116 -14.56 0.10 -6.25
N ARG A 117 -13.80 0.69 -5.31
CA ARG A 117 -13.61 2.15 -5.23
C ARG A 117 -12.12 2.45 -5.25
N PHE A 118 -11.72 3.47 -6.00
CA PHE A 118 -10.31 3.80 -6.19
C PHE A 118 -10.08 5.29 -6.04
N PHE A 119 -9.11 5.67 -5.22
CA PHE A 119 -8.84 7.05 -4.85
C PHE A 119 -7.40 7.45 -5.16
N SER A 120 -7.26 8.62 -5.78
CA SER A 120 -6.02 9.39 -5.79
C SER A 120 -5.92 10.23 -4.54
N LEU A 121 -4.81 10.08 -3.81
CA LEU A 121 -4.52 10.86 -2.62
C LEU A 121 -3.21 11.63 -2.86
N MET A 122 -3.29 12.95 -2.85
CA MET A 122 -2.14 13.82 -3.10
C MET A 122 -1.88 14.69 -1.87
N LEU A 123 -0.68 14.60 -1.32
CA LEU A 123 -0.21 15.42 -0.22
C LEU A 123 0.34 16.73 -0.79
N VAL A 124 -0.34 17.83 -0.55
CA VAL A 124 -0.04 19.15 -1.12
C VAL A 124 0.50 20.08 -0.04
N PRO A 125 1.60 20.82 -0.28
CA PRO A 125 2.07 21.83 0.65
C PRO A 125 1.10 23.02 0.69
N GLU A 126 0.81 23.50 1.89
CA GLU A 126 0.01 24.69 2.16
C GLU A 126 0.79 25.65 3.07
N ILE A 127 0.66 26.95 2.80
CA ILE A 127 1.27 27.98 3.63
C ILE A 127 0.29 28.34 4.74
N ALA A 128 0.62 27.98 5.97
CA ALA A 128 -0.12 28.36 7.17
C ALA A 128 0.66 29.40 7.98
N LYS A 129 -0.03 30.26 8.72
CA LYS A 129 0.63 31.14 9.70
C LYS A 129 0.63 30.44 11.06
N ASN A 130 1.79 30.36 11.70
CA ASN A 130 1.86 29.89 13.09
C ASN A 130 1.33 30.95 14.07
N ALA A 131 1.27 30.60 15.35
CA ALA A 131 0.78 31.49 16.42
C ALA A 131 1.55 32.83 16.52
N ASN A 132 2.79 32.88 16.01
CA ASN A 132 3.65 34.07 15.98
C ASN A 132 3.54 34.84 14.66
N GLY A 133 2.62 34.48 13.77
CA GLY A 133 2.42 35.11 12.46
C GLY A 133 3.48 34.75 11.40
N ILE A 134 4.37 33.80 11.69
CA ILE A 134 5.40 33.33 10.76
C ILE A 134 4.78 32.29 9.82
N ASN A 135 5.04 32.43 8.52
CA ASN A 135 4.62 31.47 7.52
C ASN A 135 5.37 30.14 7.72
N THR A 136 4.63 29.06 7.89
CA THR A 136 5.12 27.68 7.99
C THR A 136 4.49 26.84 6.89
N ILE A 137 5.26 25.93 6.29
CA ILE A 137 4.73 24.96 5.34
C ILE A 137 4.07 23.83 6.13
N CYS A 138 2.77 23.70 5.96
CA CYS A 138 2.00 22.55 6.39
C CYS A 138 1.65 21.70 5.16
N TYR A 139 1.07 20.52 5.38
CA TYR A 139 0.61 19.67 4.30
C TYR A 139 -0.85 19.30 4.51
N SER A 140 -1.59 19.19 3.41
CA SER A 140 -2.98 18.76 3.38
C SER A 140 -3.19 17.69 2.31
N TRP A 141 -4.24 16.88 2.47
CA TRP A 141 -4.59 15.87 1.49
C TRP A 141 -5.64 16.37 0.52
N LYS A 142 -5.37 16.20 -0.78
CA LYS A 142 -6.39 16.22 -1.83
C LYS A 142 -6.78 14.79 -2.14
N VAL A 143 -8.05 14.47 -1.90
CA VAL A 143 -8.65 13.16 -2.15
C VAL A 143 -9.56 13.26 -3.37
N ARG A 144 -9.39 12.35 -4.32
CA ARG A 144 -10.26 12.27 -5.50
C ARG A 144 -10.56 10.82 -5.82
N GLU A 145 -11.85 10.48 -5.89
CA GLU A 145 -12.27 9.20 -6.44
C GLU A 145 -12.08 9.18 -7.96
N GLU A 146 -11.49 8.11 -8.49
CA GLU A 146 -11.21 7.94 -9.90
C GLU A 146 -11.38 6.48 -10.31
N ARG A 147 -11.31 6.21 -11.61
CA ARG A 147 -11.30 4.84 -12.13
C ARG A 147 -9.86 4.35 -12.26
N ILE A 148 -9.66 3.06 -12.03
CA ILE A 148 -8.36 2.44 -12.30
C ILE A 148 -8.09 2.51 -13.81
N ALA A 149 -6.92 2.99 -14.19
CA ALA A 149 -6.47 3.06 -15.58
C ALA A 149 -6.05 1.67 -16.10
N ASN A 150 -5.63 1.58 -17.38
CA ASN A 150 -4.93 0.41 -17.93
C ASN A 150 -5.63 -0.94 -17.65
N GLU A 151 -6.89 -1.06 -18.09
CA GLU A 151 -7.66 -2.31 -18.04
C GLU A 151 -7.78 -2.92 -16.62
N GLY A 152 -7.77 -2.06 -15.59
CA GLY A 152 -7.93 -2.49 -14.20
C GLY A 152 -6.63 -2.91 -13.52
N ARG A 153 -5.45 -2.70 -14.14
CA ARG A 153 -4.16 -2.96 -13.50
C ARG A 153 -4.01 -2.12 -12.23
N ILE A 154 -3.76 -2.79 -11.12
CA ILE A 154 -3.53 -2.18 -9.82
C ILE A 154 -2.10 -1.62 -9.80
N PRO A 155 -1.88 -0.35 -9.41
CA PRO A 155 -0.53 0.19 -9.23
C PRO A 155 0.25 -0.55 -8.14
N ASP A 156 1.55 -0.78 -8.36
CA ASP A 156 2.39 -1.56 -7.44
C ASP A 156 2.55 -0.89 -6.06
N ASP A 157 2.38 0.44 -6.00
CA ASP A 157 2.43 1.26 -4.79
C ASP A 157 1.04 1.60 -4.23
N ALA A 158 -0.02 0.94 -4.71
CA ALA A 158 -1.35 1.14 -4.17
C ALA A 158 -1.45 0.58 -2.73
N VAL A 159 -2.15 1.33 -1.88
CA VAL A 159 -2.71 0.82 -0.63
C VAL A 159 -3.98 0.07 -1.00
N ILE A 160 -4.05 -1.22 -0.68
CA ILE A 160 -5.20 -2.08 -0.98
C ILE A 160 -5.90 -2.41 0.33
N MET A 161 -7.14 -1.96 0.47
CA MET A 161 -8.02 -2.29 1.60
C MET A 161 -9.02 -3.37 1.15
N HIS A 162 -8.96 -4.53 1.79
CA HIS A 162 -9.89 -5.61 1.50
C HIS A 162 -11.20 -5.42 2.27
N ALA A 163 -12.19 -4.88 1.58
CA ALA A 163 -13.52 -4.62 2.12
C ALA A 163 -14.55 -4.60 1.00
N VAL A 164 -15.83 -4.73 1.35
CA VAL A 164 -16.93 -4.52 0.40
C VAL A 164 -16.96 -3.02 0.03
N PRO A 165 -16.80 -2.64 -1.25
CA PRO A 165 -16.69 -1.23 -1.63
C PRO A 165 -17.92 -0.40 -1.29
N GLY A 166 -19.10 -1.03 -1.30
CA GLY A 166 -20.38 -0.41 -0.93
C GLY A 166 -20.53 -0.09 0.56
N TRP A 167 -19.67 -0.62 1.44
CA TRP A 167 -19.66 -0.30 2.87
C TRP A 167 -18.93 1.00 3.19
N VAL A 168 -18.15 1.52 2.25
CA VAL A 168 -17.42 2.77 2.40
C VAL A 168 -18.31 3.91 1.96
N ASP A 169 -18.43 4.93 2.82
CA ASP A 169 -19.12 6.18 2.49
C ASP A 169 -18.17 7.11 1.74
N THR A 170 -17.08 7.49 2.39
CA THR A 170 -16.13 8.46 1.86
C THR A 170 -14.71 8.25 2.39
N VAL A 171 -13.75 8.93 1.78
CA VAL A 171 -12.37 9.04 2.26
C VAL A 171 -12.13 10.50 2.62
N VAL A 172 -12.00 10.77 3.92
CA VAL A 172 -11.84 12.12 4.45
C VAL A 172 -10.37 12.47 4.54
N ALA A 173 -10.03 13.65 4.00
CA ALA A 173 -8.68 14.21 4.11
C ALA A 173 -8.26 14.30 5.59
N GLY A 174 -7.14 13.65 5.94
CA GLY A 174 -6.53 13.75 7.26
C GLY A 174 -5.69 15.03 7.42
N SER A 175 -4.95 15.11 8.53
CA SER A 175 -3.83 16.05 8.63
C SER A 175 -2.70 15.60 7.71
N GLY A 176 -1.78 16.50 7.32
CA GLY A 176 -0.62 16.14 6.50
C GLY A 176 0.34 15.10 7.11
N PHE A 177 0.11 14.70 8.37
CA PHE A 177 0.87 13.69 9.10
C PHE A 177 0.18 12.32 9.13
N ASN A 178 -1.13 12.27 8.91
CA ASN A 178 -1.93 11.05 8.94
C ASN A 178 -2.42 10.74 7.54
N PHE A 179 -2.43 9.47 7.15
CA PHE A 179 -3.10 9.05 5.93
C PHE A 179 -4.60 9.38 6.02
N PRO A 180 -5.29 9.67 4.91
CA PRO A 180 -6.72 9.93 4.90
C PRO A 180 -7.53 8.84 5.61
N THR A 181 -8.61 9.25 6.28
CA THR A 181 -9.51 8.35 7.01
C THR A 181 -10.54 7.76 6.06
N VAL A 182 -10.67 6.45 6.04
CA VAL A 182 -11.74 5.76 5.33
C VAL A 182 -12.95 5.68 6.25
N GLN A 183 -14.04 6.36 5.91
CA GLN A 183 -15.28 6.32 6.68
C GLN A 183 -16.21 5.24 6.13
N MET A 184 -16.57 4.29 6.99
CA MET A 184 -17.63 3.33 6.71
C MET A 184 -18.99 4.00 6.87
N ARG A 185 -20.00 3.51 6.14
CA ARG A 185 -21.34 4.09 6.15
C ARG A 185 -22.02 3.94 7.52
N ASN A 186 -22.83 4.92 7.91
CA ASN A 186 -23.65 4.85 9.12
C ASN A 186 -24.74 3.78 9.05
N ASP A 187 -25.24 3.49 7.86
CA ASP A 187 -26.25 2.46 7.59
C ASP A 187 -25.64 1.09 7.22
N LEU A 188 -24.36 0.85 7.59
CA LEU A 188 -23.59 -0.35 7.27
C LEU A 188 -24.37 -1.65 7.49
N MET A 189 -25.11 -1.76 8.59
CA MET A 189 -25.87 -2.95 8.96
C MET A 189 -27.04 -3.23 8.03
N GLN A 190 -27.64 -2.20 7.43
CA GLN A 190 -28.70 -2.38 6.43
C GLN A 190 -28.13 -2.97 5.13
N TYR A 191 -26.90 -2.57 4.76
CA TYR A 191 -26.20 -3.10 3.60
C TYR A 191 -25.58 -4.46 3.84
N ALA A 192 -25.14 -4.74 5.07
CA ALA A 192 -24.65 -6.06 5.46
C ALA A 192 -25.78 -7.07 5.67
N GLY A 193 -27.04 -6.61 5.80
CA GLY A 193 -28.23 -7.43 6.04
C GLY A 193 -28.44 -7.74 7.52
N SER A 194 -27.42 -8.25 8.18
CA SER A 194 -27.44 -8.60 9.61
C SER A 194 -26.04 -8.57 10.23
N SER A 195 -25.97 -8.70 11.56
CA SER A 195 -24.71 -8.80 12.30
C SER A 195 -23.94 -10.07 11.95
N GLU A 196 -24.65 -11.17 11.83
CA GLU A 196 -24.10 -12.48 11.46
C GLU A 196 -23.54 -12.44 10.03
N GLU A 197 -24.26 -11.82 9.09
CA GLU A 197 -23.80 -11.67 7.71
C GLU A 197 -22.61 -10.73 7.59
N PHE A 198 -22.59 -9.63 8.36
CA PHE A 198 -21.43 -8.75 8.45
C PHE A 198 -20.16 -9.50 8.87
N LYS A 199 -20.23 -10.25 9.98
CA LYS A 199 -19.10 -11.05 10.48
C LYS A 199 -18.70 -12.16 9.52
N LYS A 200 -19.69 -12.88 8.98
CA LYS A 200 -19.46 -13.92 7.97
C LYS A 200 -18.70 -13.35 6.77
N LYS A 201 -19.12 -12.18 6.30
CA LYS A 201 -18.52 -11.53 5.14
C LYS A 201 -17.09 -11.04 5.41
N LEU A 202 -16.80 -10.52 6.60
CA LEU A 202 -15.42 -10.22 7.01
C LEU A 202 -14.56 -11.50 7.10
N GLY A 203 -15.10 -12.59 7.61
CA GLY A 203 -14.45 -13.91 7.60
C GLY A 203 -14.14 -14.40 6.18
N GLU A 204 -15.09 -14.28 5.25
CA GLU A 204 -14.90 -14.61 3.84
C GLU A 204 -13.77 -13.77 3.21
N ILE A 205 -13.75 -12.46 3.50
CA ILE A 205 -12.68 -11.56 3.04
C ILE A 205 -11.32 -11.99 3.61
N ALA A 206 -11.25 -12.32 4.90
CA ALA A 206 -10.02 -12.78 5.53
C ALA A 206 -9.50 -14.09 4.90
N LEU A 207 -10.39 -15.04 4.60
CA LEU A 207 -10.05 -16.30 3.94
C LEU A 207 -9.59 -16.08 2.49
N ALA A 208 -10.36 -15.33 1.69
CA ALA A 208 -10.02 -15.05 0.29
C ALA A 208 -8.68 -14.29 0.15
N ARG A 209 -8.32 -13.49 1.15
CA ARG A 209 -6.98 -12.89 1.25
C ARG A 209 -5.88 -13.95 1.43
N LEU A 210 -6.10 -14.99 2.24
CA LEU A 210 -5.09 -16.04 2.44
C LEU A 210 -4.80 -16.77 1.12
N ASP A 211 -5.81 -16.95 0.27
CA ASP A 211 -5.62 -17.52 -1.06
C ASP A 211 -4.78 -16.59 -1.96
N LEU A 212 -5.03 -15.28 -1.92
CA LEU A 212 -4.20 -14.31 -2.64
C LEU A 212 -2.74 -14.29 -2.14
N LYS A 213 -2.51 -14.43 -0.83
CA LYS A 213 -1.16 -14.48 -0.26
C LYS A 213 -0.31 -15.62 -0.81
N GLN A 214 -0.92 -16.72 -1.26
CA GLN A 214 -0.19 -17.83 -1.88
C GLN A 214 0.54 -17.37 -3.15
N PHE A 215 0.01 -16.36 -3.84
CA PHE A 215 0.62 -15.75 -5.02
C PHE A 215 1.61 -14.62 -4.68
N GLU A 216 1.48 -14.00 -3.51
CA GLU A 216 2.38 -12.95 -3.00
C GLU A 216 3.64 -13.53 -2.33
N GLY A 217 3.55 -14.75 -1.79
CA GLY A 217 4.67 -15.51 -1.21
C GLY A 217 5.68 -16.04 -2.23
N ALA A 218 5.37 -15.97 -3.54
CA ALA A 218 6.31 -16.24 -4.62
C ALA A 218 7.23 -15.04 -4.93
N LYS A 219 7.45 -14.13 -3.97
CA LYS A 219 8.48 -13.09 -4.06
C LYS A 219 9.87 -13.74 -4.17
N GLN A 220 10.45 -13.66 -5.36
CA GLN A 220 11.89 -13.64 -5.66
C GLN A 220 12.73 -14.89 -5.31
N GLU A 221 12.46 -16.03 -5.94
CA GLU A 221 13.62 -16.75 -6.52
C GLU A 221 14.01 -15.97 -7.78
N VAL A 222 14.90 -14.99 -7.61
CA VAL A 222 15.78 -14.58 -8.70
C VAL A 222 16.35 -15.88 -9.24
N ALA A 223 16.13 -16.17 -10.52
CA ALA A 223 16.71 -17.32 -11.19
C ALA A 223 18.24 -17.23 -11.10
N MET A 224 18.81 -17.70 -10.00
CA MET A 224 20.22 -17.96 -9.85
C MET A 224 20.52 -19.18 -10.70
N ARG A 225 20.72 -18.97 -12.01
CA ARG A 225 21.40 -19.97 -12.83
C ARG A 225 22.85 -20.03 -12.35
N LYS A 226 23.14 -20.96 -11.44
CA LYS A 226 24.50 -21.47 -11.24
C LYS A 226 24.96 -22.08 -12.57
N VAL A 227 25.78 -21.35 -13.32
CA VAL A 227 26.62 -21.91 -14.37
C VAL A 227 28.06 -21.87 -13.86
N GLY A 228 28.44 -22.88 -13.08
CA GLY A 228 29.77 -22.97 -12.49
C GLY A 228 30.09 -21.90 -11.42
N ASN A 229 31.38 -21.79 -11.07
CA ASN A 229 31.91 -21.00 -9.95
C ASN A 229 31.98 -19.47 -10.17
N ALA A 230 31.12 -18.88 -11.01
CA ALA A 230 31.08 -17.43 -11.22
C ALA A 230 29.66 -16.87 -11.10
N ILE A 231 29.49 -15.86 -10.25
CA ILE A 231 28.26 -15.05 -10.15
C ILE A 231 28.38 -13.92 -11.17
N ILE A 232 27.52 -13.90 -12.19
CA ILE A 232 27.40 -12.78 -13.13
C ILE A 232 26.10 -12.03 -12.83
N ILE A 233 26.22 -10.76 -12.42
CA ILE A 233 25.10 -9.82 -12.36
C ILE A 233 25.02 -9.15 -13.74
N ALA A 234 24.00 -9.48 -14.54
CA ALA A 234 23.77 -8.78 -15.81
C ALA A 234 22.94 -7.50 -15.56
N PRO A 235 23.39 -6.32 -16.00
CA PRO A 235 22.53 -5.13 -16.04
C PRO A 235 21.52 -5.22 -17.19
N PRO A 236 20.40 -4.50 -17.11
CA PRO A 236 19.37 -4.51 -18.15
C PRO A 236 19.94 -4.03 -19.48
N LEU A 237 19.73 -4.82 -20.53
CA LEU A 237 20.03 -4.45 -21.90
C LEU A 237 19.25 -3.17 -22.24
N ARG A 238 19.96 -2.05 -22.38
CA ARG A 238 19.47 -0.91 -23.15
C ARG A 238 19.27 -1.41 -24.58
N ALA A 239 18.04 -1.35 -25.07
CA ALA A 239 17.79 -1.45 -26.51
C ALA A 239 18.55 -0.29 -27.17
N ALA A 240 19.54 -0.63 -28.01
CA ALA A 240 20.14 0.31 -28.92
C ALA A 240 19.11 0.62 -30.02
N GLY A 241 18.79 1.90 -30.15
CA GLY A 241 18.13 2.53 -31.29
C GLY A 241 18.73 3.90 -31.44
#